data_AF-A0A4R0I4H8-F1
#
_entry.id   AF-A0A4R0I4H8-F1
#
_cell.length_a   1.000
_cell.length_b   1.000
_cell.length_c   1.000
_cell.angle_alpha   90.00
_cell.angle_beta   90.00
_cell.angle_gamma   90.00
#
_symmetry.space_group_name_H-M   'P 1'
#
loop_
_entity.id
_entity.type
_entity.pdbx_description
1 polymer ?
#
loop_
_entity_poly.entity_id
_entity_poly.type
_entity_poly.pdbx_seq_one_letter_code
_entity_poly.pdbx_strand_id
1 'polypeptide(L)'
;MTELRAVQDRLATWEPLLIGAARDQGISWADLAPALGVASRQAAERRYLRLNPHSTDHADMTGEQRVQAARDRRAGERAVTHWARDNAAYLRRLAAQITALDDLDAATQESVDRLMHALGDNDTATLLVPLAEAGAQLENSNPALAGQVADINLTTDQLRDEHRTRAQ
;
A
#
# COMPACT_ATOMS: atom_id res chain seq x y z
N MET A 1 -2.00 -44.47 -23.50
CA MET A 1 -2.05 -43.20 -22.73
C MET A 1 -0.67 -42.65 -22.34
N THR A 2 0.43 -43.39 -22.53
CA THR A 2 1.80 -42.97 -22.20
C THR A 2 2.42 -41.99 -23.20
N GLU A 3 2.03 -42.07 -24.48
CA GLU A 3 2.60 -41.24 -25.56
C GLU A 3 2.21 -39.76 -25.46
N LEU A 4 0.95 -39.45 -25.13
CA LEU A 4 0.49 -38.08 -24.98
C LEU A 4 1.22 -37.35 -23.84
N ARG A 5 1.51 -38.07 -22.75
CA ARG A 5 2.23 -37.53 -21.59
C ARG A 5 3.68 -37.20 -21.96
N ALA A 6 4.36 -38.09 -22.67
CA ALA A 6 5.72 -37.85 -23.14
C ALA A 6 5.83 -36.63 -24.06
N VAL A 7 4.83 -36.41 -24.93
CA VAL A 7 4.77 -35.23 -25.81
C VAL A 7 4.51 -33.95 -25.00
N GLN A 8 3.60 -33.99 -24.02
CA GLN A 8 3.34 -32.86 -23.12
C GLN A 8 4.58 -32.48 -22.29
N ASP A 9 5.32 -33.46 -21.79
CA ASP A 9 6.54 -33.23 -21.01
C ASP A 9 7.65 -32.61 -21.90
N ARG A 10 7.77 -33.07 -23.15
CA ARG A 10 8.68 -32.46 -24.13
C ARG A 10 8.30 -31.02 -24.40
N LEU A 11 7.01 -30.73 -24.64
CA LEU A 11 6.52 -29.38 -24.92
C LEU A 11 6.75 -28.44 -23.73
N ALA A 12 6.51 -28.91 -22.51
CA ALA A 12 6.73 -28.15 -21.28
C ALA A 12 8.20 -27.71 -21.11
N THR A 13 9.15 -28.45 -21.69
CA THR A 13 10.58 -28.10 -21.66
C THR A 13 10.91 -26.94 -22.61
N TRP A 14 10.28 -26.89 -23.79
CA TRP A 14 10.56 -25.87 -24.81
C TRP A 14 9.74 -24.60 -24.63
N GLU A 15 8.54 -24.71 -24.06
CA GLU A 15 7.61 -23.60 -23.88
C GLU A 15 8.24 -22.35 -23.23
N PRO A 16 8.93 -22.42 -22.06
CA PRO A 16 9.56 -21.23 -21.49
C PRO A 16 10.67 -20.66 -22.38
N LEU A 17 11.43 -21.49 -23.09
CA LEU A 17 12.50 -21.03 -23.99
C LEU A 17 11.93 -20.24 -25.19
N LEU A 18 10.84 -20.72 -25.78
CA LEU A 18 10.18 -20.06 -26.90
C LEU A 18 9.50 -18.76 -26.49
N ILE A 19 8.86 -18.75 -25.31
CA ILE A 19 8.27 -17.53 -24.75
C ILE A 19 9.36 -16.51 -24.45
N GLY A 20 10.48 -16.92 -23.85
CA GLY A 20 11.64 -16.06 -23.58
C GLY A 20 12.16 -15.41 -24.87
N ALA A 21 12.42 -16.21 -25.91
CA ALA A 21 12.89 -15.70 -27.20
C ALA A 21 11.90 -14.72 -27.85
N ALA A 22 10.59 -14.94 -27.72
CA ALA A 22 9.57 -14.00 -28.20
C ALA A 22 9.59 -12.68 -27.41
N ARG A 23 9.84 -12.73 -26.10
CA ARG A 23 9.97 -11.56 -25.23
C ARG A 23 11.24 -10.76 -25.55
N ASP A 24 12.35 -11.42 -25.85
CA ASP A 24 13.60 -10.78 -26.28
C ASP A 24 13.44 -10.02 -27.60
N GLN A 25 12.53 -10.49 -28.47
CA GLN A 25 12.15 -9.81 -29.70
C GLN A 25 11.08 -8.71 -29.49
N GLY A 26 10.71 -8.41 -28.24
CA GLY A 26 9.79 -7.33 -27.88
C GLY A 26 8.30 -7.66 -28.00
N ILE A 27 7.91 -8.92 -28.28
CA ILE A 27 6.50 -9.31 -28.41
C ILE A 27 5.80 -9.15 -27.07
N SER A 28 4.67 -8.45 -27.03
CA SER A 28 3.97 -8.19 -25.77
C SER A 28 3.28 -9.45 -25.24
N TRP A 29 3.06 -9.51 -23.92
CA TRP A 29 2.25 -10.57 -23.30
C TRP A 29 0.82 -10.66 -23.84
N ALA A 30 0.26 -9.53 -24.31
CA ALA A 30 -1.08 -9.50 -24.89
C ALA A 30 -1.10 -10.21 -26.25
N ASP A 31 -0.04 -10.04 -27.05
CA ASP A 31 0.11 -10.69 -28.35
C ASP A 31 0.44 -12.17 -28.22
N LEU A 32 1.10 -12.58 -27.13
CA LEU A 32 1.38 -13.98 -26.81
C LEU A 32 0.16 -14.74 -26.26
N ALA A 33 -0.81 -14.07 -25.65
CA ALA A 33 -1.93 -14.71 -24.98
C ALA A 33 -2.75 -15.67 -25.88
N PRO A 34 -3.11 -15.30 -27.13
CA PRO A 34 -3.78 -16.21 -28.05
C PRO A 34 -2.95 -17.47 -28.37
N ALA A 35 -1.63 -17.31 -28.57
CA ALA A 35 -0.74 -18.42 -28.90
C ALA A 35 -0.55 -19.40 -27.73
N LEU A 36 -0.66 -18.91 -26.50
CA LEU A 36 -0.60 -19.72 -25.27
C LEU A 36 -1.96 -20.31 -24.86
N GLY A 37 -3.02 -20.05 -25.63
CA GLY A 37 -4.37 -20.53 -25.34
C GLY A 37 -4.98 -19.92 -24.07
N VAL A 38 -4.57 -18.71 -23.70
CA VAL A 38 -5.05 -18.02 -22.50
C VAL A 38 -5.78 -16.72 -22.86
N ALA A 39 -6.77 -16.36 -22.06
CA ALA A 39 -7.69 -15.27 -22.38
C ALA A 39 -7.11 -13.86 -22.17
N SER A 40 -5.95 -13.73 -21.53
CA SER A 40 -5.40 -12.43 -21.16
C SER A 40 -3.88 -12.41 -21.13
N ARG A 41 -3.34 -11.21 -21.32
CA ARG A 41 -1.94 -10.83 -21.06
C ARG A 41 -1.43 -11.40 -19.72
N GLN A 42 -2.24 -11.24 -18.68
CA GLN A 42 -1.97 -11.68 -17.32
C GLN A 42 -1.79 -13.20 -17.21
N ALA A 43 -2.69 -13.94 -17.85
CA ALA A 43 -2.66 -15.38 -17.84
C ALA A 43 -1.43 -15.93 -18.58
N ALA A 44 -0.96 -15.22 -19.62
CA ALA A 44 0.26 -15.54 -20.34
C ALA A 44 1.51 -15.32 -19.47
N GLU A 45 1.64 -14.14 -18.85
CA GLU A 45 2.76 -13.79 -17.97
C GLU A 45 2.88 -14.76 -16.78
N ARG A 46 1.77 -15.04 -16.10
CA ARG A 46 1.75 -15.96 -14.95
C ARG A 46 2.09 -17.41 -15.34
N ARG A 47 1.74 -17.84 -16.55
CA ARG A 47 2.11 -19.17 -17.06
C ARG A 47 3.61 -19.25 -17.28
N TYR A 48 4.20 -18.24 -17.92
CA TYR A 48 5.65 -18.17 -18.14
C TYR A 48 6.45 -18.17 -16.83
N LEU A 49 6.10 -17.32 -15.86
CA LEU A 49 6.80 -17.25 -14.58
C LEU A 49 6.77 -18.58 -13.80
N ARG A 50 5.67 -19.34 -13.90
CA ARG A 50 5.56 -20.67 -13.30
C ARG A 50 6.46 -21.70 -13.97
N LEU A 51 6.67 -21.56 -15.28
CA LEU A 51 7.52 -22.45 -16.08
C LEU A 51 9.00 -22.05 -16.01
N ASN A 52 9.32 -20.84 -15.55
CA ASN A 52 10.69 -20.31 -15.55
C ASN A 52 11.07 -19.57 -14.25
N PRO A 53 11.18 -20.29 -13.10
CA PRO A 53 11.52 -19.68 -11.81
C PRO A 53 12.97 -19.17 -11.69
N HIS A 54 13.84 -19.43 -12.67
CA HIS A 54 15.26 -19.06 -12.67
C HIS A 54 15.65 -17.98 -13.69
N SER A 55 14.70 -17.46 -14.49
CA SER A 55 14.95 -16.32 -15.40
C SER A 55 14.80 -15.02 -14.63
N THR A 56 15.76 -14.78 -13.74
CA THR A 56 15.94 -13.52 -13.04
C THR A 56 16.80 -12.59 -13.89
N ASP A 57 16.21 -12.00 -14.93
CA ASP A 57 16.77 -10.81 -15.59
C ASP A 57 15.64 -9.77 -15.75
N HIS A 58 15.59 -8.85 -14.77
CA HIS A 58 14.89 -7.54 -14.77
C HIS A 58 13.33 -7.53 -14.73
N ALA A 59 12.61 -6.72 -13.94
CA ALA A 59 12.89 -5.65 -12.97
C ALA A 59 11.63 -5.46 -12.09
N ASP A 60 11.78 -4.76 -10.97
CA ASP A 60 10.74 -4.24 -10.05
C ASP A 60 9.28 -4.32 -10.53
N MET A 61 8.47 -5.06 -9.77
CA MET A 61 7.01 -5.20 -9.86
C MET A 61 6.39 -5.26 -11.28
N THR A 62 5.77 -6.40 -11.61
CA THR A 62 4.94 -6.55 -12.82
C THR A 62 3.84 -5.47 -12.86
N GLY A 63 3.33 -5.15 -14.06
CA GLY A 63 2.27 -4.14 -14.22
C GLY A 63 1.03 -4.39 -13.35
N GLU A 64 0.73 -5.66 -13.08
CA GLU A 64 -0.35 -6.07 -12.18
C GLU A 64 -0.01 -5.91 -10.72
N GLN A 65 1.23 -6.21 -10.33
CA GLN A 65 1.71 -5.96 -8.97
C GLN A 65 1.67 -4.46 -8.65
N ARG A 66 1.96 -3.58 -9.63
CA ARG A 66 1.78 -2.12 -9.47
C ARG A 66 0.31 -1.73 -9.30
N VAL A 67 -0.60 -2.31 -10.09
CA VAL A 67 -2.04 -2.04 -9.97
C VAL A 67 -2.58 -2.55 -8.64
N GLN A 68 -2.17 -3.74 -8.21
CA GLN A 68 -2.58 -4.33 -6.95
C GLN A 68 -2.05 -3.49 -5.76
N ALA A 69 -0.76 -3.14 -5.74
CA ALA A 69 -0.19 -2.26 -4.74
C ALA A 69 -0.91 -0.90 -4.67
N ALA A 70 -1.31 -0.33 -5.81
CA ALA A 70 -2.11 0.90 -5.83
C ALA A 70 -3.53 0.69 -5.29
N ARG A 71 -4.17 -0.46 -5.56
CA ARG A 71 -5.48 -0.81 -5.01
C ARG A 71 -5.41 -1.00 -3.49
N ASP A 72 -4.37 -1.67 -3.00
CA ASP A 72 -4.14 -1.94 -1.59
C ASP A 72 -3.83 -0.66 -0.83
N ARG A 73 -3.00 0.22 -1.40
CA ARG A 73 -2.77 1.57 -0.85
C ARG A 73 -4.09 2.34 -0.70
N ARG A 74 -4.93 2.37 -1.74
CA ARG A 74 -6.24 3.03 -1.66
C ARG A 74 -7.18 2.34 -0.67
N ALA A 75 -7.08 1.03 -0.50
CA ALA A 75 -7.86 0.31 0.50
C ALA A 75 -7.43 0.69 1.92
N GLY A 76 -6.12 0.75 2.19
CA GLY A 76 -5.56 1.23 3.45
C GLY A 76 -5.99 2.66 3.78
N GLU A 77 -5.88 3.59 2.82
CA GLU A 77 -6.31 4.98 3.04
C GLU A 77 -7.81 5.10 3.33
N ARG A 78 -8.65 4.28 2.67
CA ARG A 78 -10.09 4.20 2.97
C ARG A 78 -10.35 3.63 4.37
N ALA A 79 -9.59 2.62 4.79
CA ALA A 79 -9.71 2.03 6.12
C ALA A 79 -9.33 3.06 7.21
N VAL A 80 -8.23 3.80 7.03
CA VAL A 80 -7.83 4.89 7.93
C VAL A 80 -8.91 5.97 8.01
N THR A 81 -9.46 6.38 6.87
CA THR A 81 -10.53 7.39 6.83
C THR A 81 -11.79 6.92 7.57
N HIS A 82 -12.18 5.65 7.41
CA HIS A 82 -13.31 5.07 8.12
C HIS A 82 -13.05 5.02 9.62
N TRP A 83 -11.89 4.50 10.02
CA TRP A 83 -11.48 4.44 11.42
C TRP A 83 -11.47 5.83 12.07
N ALA A 84 -10.98 6.88 11.39
CA ALA A 84 -10.97 8.24 11.92
C ALA A 84 -12.38 8.79 12.14
N ARG A 85 -13.34 8.42 11.28
CA ARG A 85 -14.75 8.79 11.43
C ARG A 85 -15.41 8.06 12.60
N ASP A 86 -15.11 6.78 12.78
CA ASP A 86 -15.61 6.01 13.93
C ASP A 86 -15.01 6.49 15.26
N ASN A 87 -13.77 6.97 15.24
CA ASN A 87 -13.04 7.47 16.41
C ASN A 87 -13.10 9.01 16.53
N ALA A 88 -14.06 9.64 15.85
CA ALA A 88 -14.09 11.08 15.69
C ALA A 88 -14.14 11.88 17.00
N ALA A 89 -14.87 11.39 17.99
CA ALA A 89 -14.96 12.03 19.31
C ALA A 89 -13.62 11.99 20.05
N TYR A 90 -12.90 10.87 19.96
CA TYR A 90 -11.58 10.72 20.58
C TYR A 90 -10.56 11.67 19.94
N LEU A 91 -10.49 11.68 18.60
CA LEU A 91 -9.57 12.55 17.86
C LEU A 91 -9.82 14.04 18.15
N ARG A 92 -11.08 14.49 18.15
CA ARG A 92 -11.43 15.89 18.48
C ARG A 92 -11.12 16.24 19.93
N ARG A 93 -11.36 15.32 20.87
CA ARG A 93 -11.04 15.54 22.29
C ARG A 93 -9.52 15.64 22.50
N LEU A 94 -8.73 14.82 21.84
CA LEU A 94 -7.27 14.90 21.92
C LEU A 94 -6.77 16.21 21.31
N ALA A 95 -7.28 16.58 20.12
CA ALA A 95 -6.95 17.85 19.48
C ALA A 95 -7.26 19.04 20.40
N ALA A 96 -8.45 19.07 21.00
CA ALA A 96 -8.86 20.13 21.93
C ALA A 96 -7.94 20.24 23.16
N GLN A 97 -7.46 19.11 23.69
CA GLN A 97 -6.49 19.11 24.81
C GLN A 97 -5.16 19.72 24.39
N ILE A 98 -4.67 19.37 23.19
CA ILE A 98 -3.41 19.90 22.67
C ILE A 98 -3.52 21.40 22.37
N THR A 99 -4.63 21.86 21.79
CA THR A 99 -4.85 23.28 21.48
C THR A 99 -5.08 24.15 22.71
N ALA A 100 -5.30 23.55 23.88
CA ALA A 100 -5.45 24.25 25.15
C ALA A 100 -4.14 24.36 25.94
N LEU A 101 -3.01 23.91 25.36
CA LEU A 101 -1.69 24.09 25.98
C LEU A 101 -1.22 25.54 25.82
N ASP A 102 -0.72 26.11 26.91
CA ASP A 102 -0.13 27.45 26.96
C ASP A 102 1.41 27.38 27.06
N ASP A 103 2.09 28.52 26.96
CA ASP A 103 3.55 28.67 27.09
C ASP A 103 4.37 27.77 26.14
N LEU A 104 3.91 27.66 24.89
CA LEU A 104 4.57 26.89 23.84
C LEU A 104 5.69 27.69 23.17
N ASP A 105 6.76 27.00 22.76
CA ASP A 105 7.74 27.59 21.85
C ASP A 105 7.13 27.83 20.46
N ALA A 106 7.79 28.64 19.63
CA ALA A 106 7.26 29.05 18.34
C ALA A 106 6.98 27.89 17.35
N ALA A 107 7.79 26.83 17.35
CA ALA A 107 7.60 25.69 16.44
C ALA A 107 6.45 24.80 16.90
N THR A 108 6.31 24.62 18.22
CA THR A 108 5.17 23.92 18.81
C THR A 108 3.87 24.71 18.58
N GLN A 109 3.89 26.03 18.77
CA GLN A 109 2.74 26.91 18.52
C GLN A 109 2.26 26.82 17.06
N GLU A 110 3.16 26.88 16.07
CA GLU A 110 2.79 26.76 14.65
C GLU A 110 2.10 25.41 14.34
N SER A 111 2.53 24.34 15.00
CA SER A 111 1.91 23.01 14.84
C SER A 111 0.54 22.94 15.51
N VAL A 112 0.38 23.57 16.68
CA VAL A 112 -0.90 23.69 17.40
C VAL A 112 -1.90 24.56 16.62
N ASP A 113 -1.46 25.64 15.98
CA ASP A 113 -2.32 26.50 15.15
C ASP A 113 -2.87 25.76 13.93
N ARG A 114 -2.04 24.92 13.29
CA ARG A 114 -2.48 24.02 12.20
C ARG A 114 -3.51 23.00 12.66
N LEU A 115 -3.30 22.44 13.85
CA LEU A 115 -4.26 21.52 14.48
C LEU A 115 -5.58 22.23 14.81
N MET A 116 -5.52 23.46 15.33
CA MET A 116 -6.71 24.27 15.60
C MET A 116 -7.49 24.60 14.33
N HIS A 117 -6.80 24.88 13.21
CA HIS A 117 -7.45 25.07 11.92
C HIS A 117 -8.18 23.81 11.45
N ALA A 118 -7.53 22.64 11.53
CA ALA A 118 -8.12 21.37 11.13
C ALA A 118 -9.29 20.93 12.03
N LEU A 119 -9.34 21.38 13.29
CA LEU A 119 -10.46 21.14 14.20
C LEU A 119 -11.80 21.72 13.68
N GLY A 120 -11.73 22.77 12.86
CA GLY A 120 -12.88 23.37 12.20
C GLY A 120 -13.36 22.62 10.95
N ASP A 121 -12.64 21.59 10.48
CA ASP A 121 -13.03 20.82 9.30
C ASP A 121 -14.15 19.80 9.61
N ASN A 122 -14.96 19.49 8.60
CA ASN A 122 -16.04 18.53 8.67
C ASN A 122 -15.51 17.08 8.67
N ASP A 123 -14.45 16.78 7.91
CA ASP A 123 -13.92 15.42 7.84
C ASP A 123 -12.87 15.19 8.93
N THR A 124 -13.21 14.34 9.90
CA THR A 124 -12.33 14.07 11.04
C THR A 124 -11.00 13.43 10.64
N ALA A 125 -10.90 12.82 9.46
CA ALA A 125 -9.64 12.28 8.95
C ALA A 125 -8.57 13.36 8.70
N THR A 126 -8.96 14.63 8.51
CA THR A 126 -8.02 15.74 8.32
C THR A 126 -7.25 16.08 9.60
N LEU A 127 -7.71 15.63 10.77
CA LEU A 127 -7.01 15.81 12.05
C LEU A 127 -5.76 14.94 12.18
N LEU A 128 -5.66 13.84 11.43
CA LEU A 128 -4.59 12.87 11.62
C LEU A 128 -3.19 13.46 11.39
N VAL A 129 -3.03 14.23 10.31
CA VAL A 129 -1.73 14.85 9.98
C VAL A 129 -1.36 15.93 10.99
N PRO A 130 -2.21 16.94 11.30
CA PRO A 130 -1.88 17.94 12.30
C PRO A 130 -1.70 17.39 13.72
N LEU A 131 -2.41 16.32 14.09
CA LEU A 131 -2.18 15.62 15.36
C LEU A 131 -0.78 15.02 15.41
N ALA A 132 -0.36 14.31 14.36
CA ALA A 132 0.98 13.72 14.28
C ALA A 132 2.08 14.79 14.37
N GLU A 133 1.90 15.91 13.66
CA GLU A 133 2.85 17.02 13.66
C GLU A 133 2.95 17.70 15.03
N ALA A 134 1.81 17.99 15.67
CA ALA A 134 1.78 18.57 17.01
C ALA A 134 2.36 17.59 18.05
N GLY A 135 2.00 16.31 17.99
CA GLY A 135 2.49 15.30 18.92
C GLY A 135 4.02 15.16 18.90
N ALA A 136 4.66 15.25 17.73
CA ALA A 136 6.13 15.19 17.62
C ALA A 136 6.83 16.37 18.33
N GLN A 137 6.22 17.56 18.34
CA GLN A 137 6.76 18.72 19.07
C GLN A 137 6.58 18.60 20.59
N LEU A 138 5.61 17.79 21.03
CA LEU A 138 5.24 17.62 22.43
C LEU A 138 6.04 16.52 23.15
N GLU A 139 6.92 15.78 22.49
CA GLU A 139 7.65 14.64 23.07
C GLU A 139 8.37 15.00 24.38
N ASN A 140 8.99 16.19 24.43
CA ASN A 140 9.76 16.63 25.60
C ASN A 140 8.92 17.39 26.63
N SER A 141 7.92 18.15 26.20
CA SER A 141 7.12 19.03 27.08
C SER A 141 5.89 18.33 27.66
N ASN A 142 5.24 17.46 26.88
CA ASN A 142 3.99 16.78 27.21
C ASN A 142 4.00 15.32 26.73
N PRO A 143 4.84 14.45 27.31
CA PRO A 143 5.04 13.06 26.83
C PRO A 143 3.76 12.22 26.87
N ALA A 144 2.83 12.51 27.78
CA ALA A 144 1.55 11.79 27.87
C ALA A 144 0.60 12.08 26.69
N LEU A 145 0.61 13.31 26.16
CA LEU A 145 -0.17 13.67 24.96
C LEU A 145 0.54 13.18 23.70
N ALA A 146 1.87 13.31 23.64
CA ALA A 146 2.67 12.75 22.56
C ALA A 146 2.49 11.23 22.42
N GLY A 147 2.44 10.49 23.54
CA GLY A 147 2.17 9.05 23.55
C GLY A 147 0.80 8.68 22.97
N GLN A 148 -0.26 9.43 23.30
CA GLN A 148 -1.58 9.21 22.72
C GLN A 148 -1.62 9.46 21.21
N VAL A 149 -0.89 10.48 20.73
CA VAL A 149 -0.73 10.71 19.29
C VAL A 149 0.06 9.57 18.63
N ALA A 150 1.11 9.08 19.28
CA ALA A 150 1.90 7.95 18.77
C ALA A 150 1.05 6.67 18.65
N ASP A 151 0.16 6.40 19.59
CA ASP A 151 -0.76 5.26 19.53
C ASP A 151 -1.74 5.37 18.34
N ILE A 152 -2.22 6.59 18.05
CA ILE A 152 -3.05 6.87 16.86
C ILE A 152 -2.24 6.58 15.59
N ASN A 153 -1.02 7.11 15.49
CA ASN A 153 -0.16 6.90 14.33
C ASN A 153 0.08 5.41 14.09
N LEU A 154 0.46 4.67 15.15
CA LEU A 154 0.65 3.23 15.12
C LEU A 154 -0.61 2.50 14.62
N THR A 155 -1.79 2.87 15.14
CA THR A 155 -3.07 2.27 14.71
C THR A 155 -3.32 2.54 13.21
N THR A 156 -3.12 3.77 12.75
CA THR A 156 -3.32 4.10 11.33
C THR A 156 -2.33 3.41 10.41
N ASP A 157 -1.09 3.23 10.85
CA ASP A 157 -0.06 2.51 10.08
C ASP A 157 -0.35 1.01 10.02
N GLN A 158 -0.80 0.40 11.13
CA GLN A 158 -1.28 -0.98 11.14
C GLN A 158 -2.43 -1.18 10.13
N LEU A 159 -3.41 -0.27 10.09
CA LEU A 159 -4.51 -0.34 9.11
C LEU A 159 -4.02 -0.24 7.66
N ARG A 160 -3.02 0.60 7.37
CA ARG A 160 -2.39 0.67 6.04
C ARG A 160 -1.65 -0.63 5.70
N ASP A 161 -0.99 -1.23 6.68
CA ASP A 161 -0.16 -2.41 6.54
C ASP A 161 -0.97 -3.69 6.35
N GLU A 162 -2.10 -3.84 7.06
CA GLU A 162 -3.03 -4.96 6.90
C GLU A 162 -3.51 -5.10 5.45
N HIS A 163 -3.77 -3.97 4.79
CA HIS A 163 -4.18 -3.96 3.40
C HIS A 163 -3.02 -4.22 2.42
N ARG A 164 -1.79 -3.91 2.81
CA ARG A 164 -0.59 -4.18 2.01
C ARG A 164 -0.17 -5.66 2.08
N THR A 165 -0.33 -6.29 3.24
CA THR A 165 0.11 -7.66 3.54
C THR A 165 -0.87 -8.73 3.08
N ARG A 166 -2.18 -8.45 3.04
CA ARG A 166 -3.20 -9.37 2.48
C ARG A 166 -2.99 -9.74 0.99
N ALA A 167 -2.10 -9.05 0.29
CA ALA A 167 -1.82 -9.26 -1.13
C ALA A 167 -0.46 -9.93 -1.42
N GLN A 168 0.33 -10.23 -0.39
CA GLN A 168 1.56 -11.05 -0.49
C GLN A 168 1.24 -12.52 -0.28
#